data_AF-A0A973D0M6-F1
#
_entry.id   AF-A0A973D0M6-F1
#
_cell.length_a   1.000
_cell.length_b   1.000
_cell.length_c   1.000
_cell.angle_alpha   90.00
_cell.angle_beta   90.00
_cell.angle_gamma   90.00
#
_symmetry.space_group_name_H-M   'P 1'
#
loop_
_entity.id
_entity.type
_entity.pdbx_description
1 polymer ?
#
loop_
_entity_poly.entity_id
_entity_poly.type
_entity_poly.pdbx_seq_one_letter_code
_entity_poly.pdbx_strand_id
1 'polypeptide(L)'
;MKILLVISIIFLSSVSRAESDYNNIVQFKITSLQLFSSFSSFIYFQGDDKNRKRLLTAKAQADAAFSTLSGSSVELKLKWQQISDYIESYQAHNFDGSNMSLEAGWSILQGELNNIISMLETHSISLSGAVVPLKIDNIRIKMETILSRYMVYANSTTGGYGVSYGETPLEEEIMTMKQELTELVQTEPKYRSLLKKWNYIESTLLAYNSNIAPFVVLHTFDRMRKMIASY
;
A
#
# COMPACT_ATOMS: atom_id res chain seq x y z
N MET A 1 0.64 -44.78 -18.72
CA MET A 1 1.61 -43.66 -18.79
C MET A 1 1.00 -42.34 -19.26
N LYS A 2 0.11 -42.31 -20.27
CA LYS A 2 -0.52 -41.04 -20.75
C LYS A 2 -1.46 -40.35 -19.74
N ILE A 3 -2.19 -41.10 -18.92
CA ILE A 3 -3.14 -40.54 -17.93
C ILE A 3 -2.43 -39.82 -16.78
N LEU A 4 -1.33 -40.39 -16.26
CA LEU A 4 -0.50 -39.76 -15.21
C LEU A 4 0.10 -38.42 -15.64
N LEU A 5 0.53 -38.31 -16.91
CA LEU A 5 1.11 -37.09 -17.47
C LEU A 5 0.07 -35.97 -17.62
N VAL A 6 -1.16 -36.30 -18.04
CA VAL A 6 -2.26 -35.34 -18.15
C VAL A 6 -2.70 -34.82 -16.78
N ILE A 7 -2.76 -35.70 -15.78
CA ILE A 7 -3.11 -35.33 -14.41
C ILE A 7 -2.06 -34.38 -13.81
N SER A 8 -0.76 -34.65 -14.00
CA SER A 8 0.31 -33.74 -13.56
C SER A 8 0.24 -32.36 -14.23
N ILE A 9 -0.04 -32.29 -15.54
CA ILE A 9 -0.13 -31.00 -16.26
C ILE A 9 -1.30 -30.14 -15.75
N ILE A 10 -2.45 -30.77 -15.45
CA ILE A 10 -3.62 -30.05 -14.92
C ILE A 10 -3.30 -29.45 -13.55
N PHE A 11 -2.66 -30.21 -12.65
CA PHE A 11 -2.31 -29.71 -11.33
C PHE A 11 -1.26 -28.58 -11.36
N LEU A 12 -0.24 -28.67 -12.23
CA LEU A 12 0.74 -27.59 -12.41
C LEU A 12 0.08 -26.29 -12.92
N SER A 13 -0.88 -26.39 -13.85
CA SER A 13 -1.58 -25.21 -14.38
C SER A 13 -2.45 -24.50 -13.34
N SER A 14 -3.09 -25.25 -12.43
CA SER A 14 -3.91 -24.69 -11.36
C SER A 14 -3.08 -23.99 -10.30
N VAL A 15 -1.93 -24.54 -9.92
CA VAL A 15 -1.01 -23.94 -8.95
C VAL A 15 -0.41 -22.64 -9.50
N SER A 16 0.07 -22.64 -10.74
CA SER A 16 0.63 -21.44 -11.38
C SER A 16 -0.41 -20.32 -11.52
N ARG A 17 -1.67 -20.67 -11.81
CA ARG A 17 -2.76 -19.70 -11.88
C ARG A 17 -3.07 -19.10 -10.50
N ALA A 18 -3.15 -19.94 -9.47
CA ALA A 18 -3.45 -19.48 -8.11
C ALA A 18 -2.33 -18.59 -7.53
N GLU A 19 -1.06 -18.87 -7.86
CA GLU A 19 0.08 -18.02 -7.54
C GLU A 19 0.00 -16.67 -8.27
N SER A 20 -0.35 -16.69 -9.56
CA SER A 20 -0.56 -15.46 -10.34
C SER A 20 -1.70 -14.60 -9.79
N ASP A 21 -2.83 -15.21 -9.41
CA ASP A 21 -3.97 -14.48 -8.85
C ASP A 21 -3.62 -13.85 -7.49
N TYR A 22 -2.90 -14.58 -6.62
CA TYR A 22 -2.41 -14.04 -5.35
C TYR A 22 -1.44 -12.86 -5.54
N ASN A 23 -0.47 -13.01 -6.45
CA ASN A 23 0.48 -11.94 -6.76
C ASN A 23 -0.22 -10.68 -7.28
N ASN A 24 -1.26 -10.83 -8.09
CA ASN A 24 -2.07 -9.70 -8.57
C ASN A 24 -2.82 -9.01 -7.42
N ILE A 25 -3.38 -9.77 -6.47
CA ILE A 25 -4.02 -9.20 -5.27
C ILE A 25 -3.00 -8.42 -4.42
N VAL A 26 -1.81 -8.99 -4.20
CA VAL A 26 -0.72 -8.33 -3.46
C VAL A 26 -0.28 -7.04 -4.14
N GLN A 27 -0.08 -7.03 -5.47
CA GLN A 27 0.28 -5.81 -6.19
C GLN A 27 -0.85 -4.77 -6.15
N PHE A 28 -2.11 -5.19 -6.25
CA PHE A 28 -3.23 -4.28 -6.10
C PHE A 28 -3.29 -3.66 -4.69
N LYS A 29 -3.06 -4.45 -3.64
CA LYS A 29 -2.97 -3.94 -2.26
C LYS A 29 -1.83 -2.93 -2.07
N ILE A 30 -0.65 -3.23 -2.59
CA ILE A 30 0.50 -2.33 -2.50
C ILE A 30 0.20 -1.02 -3.23
N THR A 31 -0.31 -1.08 -4.46
CA THR A 31 -0.59 0.11 -5.26
C THR A 31 -1.77 0.92 -4.72
N SER A 32 -2.79 0.28 -4.13
CA SER A 32 -3.88 1.00 -3.46
C SER A 32 -3.38 1.77 -2.22
N LEU A 33 -2.55 1.17 -1.37
CA LEU A 33 -1.92 1.88 -0.24
C LEU A 33 -1.03 3.06 -0.70
N GLN A 34 -0.33 2.90 -1.82
CA GLN A 34 0.42 3.99 -2.45
C GLN A 34 -0.48 5.11 -2.95
N LEU A 35 -1.67 4.78 -3.47
CA LEU A 35 -2.69 5.77 -3.82
C LEU A 35 -3.22 6.50 -2.59
N PHE A 36 -3.57 5.79 -1.53
CA PHE A 36 -4.03 6.37 -0.26
C PHE A 36 -3.03 7.36 0.33
N SER A 37 -1.77 6.94 0.48
CA SER A 37 -0.70 7.85 0.94
C SER A 37 -0.45 9.03 0.00
N SER A 38 -0.59 8.84 -1.32
CA SER A 38 -0.41 9.92 -2.30
C SER A 38 -1.53 10.96 -2.23
N PHE A 39 -2.77 10.55 -2.04
CA PHE A 39 -3.89 11.49 -1.87
C PHE A 39 -3.80 12.23 -0.54
N SER A 40 -3.46 11.55 0.57
CA SER A 40 -3.19 12.23 1.85
C SER A 40 -2.04 13.24 1.70
N SER A 41 -0.98 12.92 0.94
CA SER A 41 0.08 13.89 0.63
C SER A 41 -0.41 15.07 -0.21
N PHE A 42 -1.31 14.83 -1.17
CA PHE A 42 -1.91 15.87 -1.98
C PHE A 42 -2.72 16.86 -1.12
N ILE A 43 -3.47 16.37 -0.11
CA ILE A 43 -4.14 17.21 0.89
C ILE A 43 -3.10 17.99 1.72
N TYR A 44 -2.12 17.29 2.30
CA TYR A 44 -1.11 17.89 3.19
C TYR A 44 -0.36 19.05 2.51
N PHE A 45 0.05 18.86 1.27
CA PHE A 45 0.77 19.85 0.47
C PHE A 45 -0.14 20.75 -0.37
N GLN A 46 -1.39 20.87 0.05
CA GLN A 46 -2.35 21.85 -0.46
C GLN A 46 -2.56 21.81 -1.98
N GLY A 47 -2.40 20.62 -2.57
CA GLY A 47 -2.60 20.40 -3.98
C GLY A 47 -1.49 20.94 -4.89
N ASP A 48 -0.27 21.09 -4.38
CA ASP A 48 0.87 21.49 -5.23
C ASP A 48 1.04 20.56 -6.45
N ASP A 49 1.64 21.07 -7.52
CA ASP A 49 1.77 20.34 -8.80
C ASP A 49 2.55 19.02 -8.65
N LYS A 50 3.52 19.00 -7.74
CA LYS A 50 4.36 17.83 -7.49
C LYS A 50 3.54 16.68 -6.92
N ASN A 51 2.72 16.96 -5.91
CA ASN A 51 1.89 15.98 -5.24
C ASN A 51 0.62 15.66 -6.04
N ARG A 52 0.11 16.60 -6.84
CA ARG A 52 -0.91 16.31 -7.86
C ARG A 52 -0.40 15.29 -8.88
N LYS A 53 0.80 15.49 -9.43
CA LYS A 53 1.43 14.52 -10.34
C LYS A 53 1.66 13.16 -9.67
N ARG A 54 2.08 13.17 -8.40
CA ARG A 54 2.23 11.94 -7.59
C ARG A 54 0.92 11.17 -7.48
N LEU A 55 -0.16 11.87 -7.12
CA LEU A 55 -1.51 11.30 -7.01
C LEU A 55 -1.95 10.66 -8.33
N LEU A 56 -1.85 11.39 -9.46
CA LEU A 56 -2.26 10.87 -10.76
C LEU A 56 -1.42 9.66 -11.21
N THR A 57 -0.13 9.66 -10.89
CA THR A 57 0.75 8.51 -11.16
C THR A 57 0.34 7.29 -10.33
N ALA A 58 0.09 7.48 -9.03
CA ALA A 58 -0.35 6.41 -8.15
C ALA A 58 -1.73 5.85 -8.57
N LYS A 59 -2.65 6.72 -9.00
CA LYS A 59 -3.96 6.31 -9.53
C LYS A 59 -3.78 5.43 -10.77
N ALA A 60 -2.99 5.88 -11.74
CA ALA A 60 -2.75 5.10 -12.96
C ALA A 60 -2.12 3.72 -12.67
N GLN A 61 -1.20 3.65 -11.70
CA GLN A 61 -0.59 2.39 -11.27
C GLN A 61 -1.60 1.45 -10.60
N ALA A 62 -2.45 2.00 -9.73
CA ALA A 62 -3.47 1.21 -9.05
C ALA A 62 -4.59 0.76 -10.00
N ASP A 63 -4.99 1.59 -10.96
CA ASP A 63 -5.93 1.21 -12.02
C ASP A 63 -5.36 0.07 -12.89
N ALA A 64 -4.08 0.15 -13.24
CA ALA A 64 -3.40 -0.92 -13.96
C ALA A 64 -3.39 -2.22 -13.14
N ALA A 65 -3.02 -2.17 -11.86
CA ALA A 65 -3.04 -3.35 -10.99
C ALA A 65 -4.46 -3.91 -10.82
N PHE A 66 -5.46 -3.05 -10.63
CA PHE A 66 -6.86 -3.44 -10.53
C PHE A 66 -7.35 -4.20 -11.78
N SER A 67 -6.94 -3.75 -12.97
CA SER A 67 -7.31 -4.40 -14.24
C SER A 67 -6.77 -5.83 -14.39
N THR A 68 -5.72 -6.19 -13.65
CA THR A 68 -5.14 -7.55 -13.65
C THR A 68 -5.89 -8.53 -12.74
N LEU A 69 -6.79 -8.05 -11.88
CA LEU A 69 -7.57 -8.91 -11.00
C LEU A 69 -8.61 -9.69 -11.79
N SER A 70 -8.31 -10.96 -12.06
CA SER A 70 -9.25 -11.88 -12.68
C SER A 70 -10.44 -12.13 -11.72
N GLY A 71 -11.67 -12.01 -12.22
CA GLY A 71 -12.87 -12.29 -11.42
C GLY A 71 -13.16 -11.34 -10.25
N SER A 72 -12.71 -10.07 -10.29
CA SER A 72 -13.02 -9.09 -9.25
C SER A 72 -14.52 -9.03 -8.94
N SER A 73 -14.85 -9.11 -7.64
CA SER A 73 -16.24 -9.10 -7.16
C SER A 73 -16.93 -7.79 -7.56
N VAL A 74 -18.27 -7.84 -7.67
CA VAL A 74 -19.08 -6.63 -7.91
C VAL A 74 -18.81 -5.60 -6.82
N GLU A 75 -18.70 -6.05 -5.58
CA GLU A 75 -18.37 -5.21 -4.42
C GLU A 75 -17.02 -4.48 -4.60
N LEU A 76 -15.96 -5.20 -4.99
CA LEU A 76 -14.66 -4.59 -5.21
C LEU A 76 -14.69 -3.56 -6.36
N LYS A 77 -15.37 -3.88 -7.47
CA LYS A 77 -15.52 -2.96 -8.62
C LYS A 77 -16.24 -1.68 -8.22
N LEU A 78 -17.34 -1.80 -7.49
CA LEU A 78 -18.10 -0.64 -7.01
C LEU A 78 -17.27 0.21 -6.03
N LYS A 79 -16.53 -0.43 -5.12
CA LYS A 79 -15.64 0.29 -4.20
C LYS A 79 -14.52 1.02 -4.94
N TRP A 80 -13.89 0.36 -5.92
CA TRP A 80 -12.84 0.98 -6.73
C TRP A 80 -13.36 2.16 -7.56
N GLN A 81 -14.58 2.06 -8.10
CA GLN A 81 -15.24 3.17 -8.78
C GLN A 81 -15.46 4.35 -7.83
N GLN A 82 -15.98 4.12 -6.62
CA GLN A 82 -16.17 5.19 -5.63
C GLN A 82 -14.86 5.91 -5.28
N ILE A 83 -13.75 5.16 -5.15
CA ILE A 83 -12.42 5.73 -4.92
C ILE A 83 -11.98 6.59 -6.11
N SER A 84 -12.20 6.10 -7.33
CA SER A 84 -11.86 6.85 -8.56
C SER A 84 -12.69 8.12 -8.69
N ASP A 85 -14.00 8.05 -8.48
CA ASP A 85 -14.91 9.21 -8.51
C ASP A 85 -14.52 10.26 -7.46
N TYR A 86 -14.11 9.79 -6.27
CA TYR A 86 -13.62 10.67 -5.21
C TYR A 86 -12.38 11.44 -5.65
N ILE A 87 -11.40 10.76 -6.25
CA ILE A 87 -10.20 11.41 -6.77
C ILE A 87 -10.57 12.38 -7.90
N GLU A 88 -11.39 11.99 -8.84
CA GLU A 88 -11.78 12.84 -9.98
C GLU A 88 -12.47 14.13 -9.52
N SER A 89 -13.26 14.05 -8.46
CA SER A 89 -13.94 15.20 -7.85
C SER A 89 -12.98 16.21 -7.21
N TYR A 90 -11.80 15.76 -6.75
CA TYR A 90 -10.89 16.59 -5.95
C TYR A 90 -9.47 16.74 -6.52
N GLN A 91 -9.12 16.05 -7.60
CA GLN A 91 -7.78 16.07 -8.21
C GLN A 91 -7.39 17.42 -8.81
N ALA A 92 -8.35 18.36 -8.94
CA ALA A 92 -8.16 19.74 -9.38
C ALA A 92 -8.26 20.75 -8.22
N HIS A 93 -8.53 20.28 -7.00
CA HIS A 93 -8.70 21.12 -5.82
C HIS A 93 -7.37 21.80 -5.42
N ASN A 94 -7.49 22.99 -4.86
CA ASN A 94 -6.42 23.72 -4.19
C ASN A 94 -6.89 23.96 -2.76
N PHE A 95 -6.16 23.44 -1.78
CA PHE A 95 -6.57 23.58 -0.38
C PHE A 95 -6.03 24.91 0.15
N ASP A 96 -6.88 25.71 0.77
CA ASP A 96 -6.50 26.98 1.40
C ASP A 96 -5.96 26.79 2.84
N GLY A 97 -5.62 25.56 3.21
CA GLY A 97 -5.21 25.18 4.56
C GLY A 97 -6.35 25.14 5.60
N SER A 98 -7.57 25.54 5.25
CA SER A 98 -8.72 25.58 6.17
C SER A 98 -9.72 24.45 5.96
N ASN A 99 -9.75 23.84 4.77
CA ASN A 99 -10.68 22.77 4.42
C ASN A 99 -9.98 21.44 4.11
N MET A 100 -9.36 20.83 5.13
CA MET A 100 -8.79 19.47 5.05
C MET A 100 -9.83 18.37 5.35
N SER A 101 -11.12 18.67 5.20
CA SER A 101 -12.24 17.77 5.52
C SER A 101 -12.31 16.51 4.65
N LEU A 102 -11.59 16.48 3.53
CA LEU A 102 -11.53 15.33 2.63
C LEU A 102 -10.87 14.10 3.29
N GLU A 103 -9.99 14.29 4.28
CA GLU A 103 -9.28 13.18 4.91
C GLU A 103 -10.23 12.17 5.58
N ALA A 104 -11.37 12.63 6.11
CA ALA A 104 -12.36 11.78 6.76
C ALA A 104 -12.99 10.78 5.78
N GLY A 105 -13.52 11.30 4.66
CA GLY A 105 -14.12 10.49 3.61
C GLY A 105 -13.09 9.56 2.96
N TRP A 106 -11.87 10.05 2.78
CA TRP A 106 -10.76 9.27 2.24
C TRP A 106 -10.37 8.10 3.14
N SER A 107 -10.29 8.33 4.45
CA SER A 107 -10.00 7.29 5.44
C SER A 107 -11.06 6.19 5.42
N ILE A 108 -12.35 6.56 5.34
CA ILE A 108 -13.46 5.59 5.27
C ILE A 108 -13.32 4.70 4.03
N LEU A 109 -13.07 5.30 2.86
CA LEU A 109 -12.86 4.55 1.62
C LEU A 109 -11.66 3.59 1.73
N GLN A 110 -10.59 4.01 2.41
CA GLN A 110 -9.44 3.15 2.68
C GLN A 110 -9.80 1.94 3.53
N GLY A 111 -10.47 2.15 4.67
CA GLY A 111 -10.86 1.09 5.58
C GLY A 111 -11.76 0.05 4.89
N GLU A 112 -12.75 0.52 4.14
CA GLU A 112 -13.67 -0.34 3.40
C GLU A 112 -12.96 -1.15 2.31
N LEU A 113 -12.05 -0.52 1.54
CA LEU A 113 -11.27 -1.25 0.53
C LEU A 113 -10.36 -2.30 1.16
N ASN A 114 -9.65 -1.94 2.25
CA ASN A 114 -8.74 -2.85 2.94
C ASN A 114 -9.48 -4.11 3.45
N ASN A 115 -10.71 -3.94 3.95
CA ASN A 115 -11.53 -5.07 4.38
C ASN A 115 -11.88 -6.00 3.21
N ILE A 116 -12.29 -5.43 2.06
CA ILE A 116 -12.59 -6.21 0.85
C ILE A 116 -11.34 -6.97 0.36
N ILE A 117 -10.19 -6.31 0.31
CA ILE A 117 -8.92 -6.94 -0.10
C ILE A 117 -8.53 -8.08 0.85
N SER A 118 -8.67 -7.88 2.16
CA SER A 118 -8.32 -8.90 3.16
C SER A 118 -9.18 -10.17 3.03
N MET A 119 -10.47 -10.01 2.69
CA MET A 119 -11.35 -11.13 2.38
C MET A 119 -10.90 -11.88 1.11
N LEU A 120 -10.47 -11.16 0.08
CA LEU A 120 -9.96 -11.75 -1.16
C LEU A 120 -8.64 -12.52 -0.94
N GLU A 121 -7.72 -11.95 -0.17
CA GLU A 121 -6.46 -12.61 0.22
C GLU A 121 -6.75 -13.93 0.95
N THR A 122 -7.65 -13.91 1.94
CA THR A 122 -8.05 -15.09 2.72
C THR A 122 -8.65 -16.18 1.83
N HIS A 123 -9.53 -15.79 0.90
CA HIS A 123 -10.14 -16.71 -0.05
C HIS A 123 -9.10 -17.32 -1.00
N SER A 124 -8.19 -16.49 -1.54
CA SER A 124 -7.12 -16.93 -2.44
C SER A 124 -6.16 -17.91 -1.75
N ILE A 125 -5.80 -17.66 -0.49
CA ILE A 125 -4.94 -18.55 0.31
C ILE A 125 -5.66 -19.90 0.57
N SER A 126 -6.97 -19.85 0.86
CA SER A 126 -7.78 -21.05 1.12
C SER A 126 -7.91 -21.95 -0.12
N LEU A 127 -8.00 -21.38 -1.32
CA LEU A 127 -8.11 -22.13 -2.57
C LEU A 127 -6.77 -22.66 -3.11
N SER A 128 -5.69 -21.94 -2.86
CA SER A 128 -4.36 -22.24 -3.43
C SER A 128 -3.54 -23.24 -2.63
N GLY A 129 -3.90 -23.50 -1.36
CA GLY A 129 -3.12 -24.33 -0.46
C GLY A 129 -1.78 -23.67 -0.12
N ALA A 130 -1.81 -22.74 0.83
CA ALA A 130 -0.65 -22.05 1.40
C ALA A 130 0.30 -21.41 0.36
N VAL A 131 -0.20 -20.43 -0.39
CA VAL A 131 0.70 -19.42 -0.98
C VAL A 131 1.22 -18.57 0.18
N VAL A 132 2.43 -18.89 0.65
CA VAL A 132 3.14 -18.07 1.63
C VAL A 132 3.62 -16.83 0.88
N PRO A 133 3.17 -15.61 1.23
CA PRO A 133 3.72 -14.39 0.62
C PRO A 133 5.24 -14.39 0.72
N LEU A 134 5.92 -14.01 -0.35
CA LEU A 134 7.36 -13.77 -0.31
C LEU A 134 7.64 -12.80 0.84
N LYS A 135 8.68 -13.06 1.64
CA LYS A 135 9.03 -12.22 2.79
C LYS A 135 9.13 -10.73 2.40
N ILE A 136 9.63 -10.45 1.19
CA ILE A 136 9.73 -9.07 0.69
C ILE A 136 8.37 -8.43 0.40
N ASP A 137 7.36 -9.17 -0.04
CA ASP A 137 6.03 -8.60 -0.29
C ASP A 137 5.31 -8.24 1.01
N ASN A 138 5.47 -9.03 2.06
CA ASN A 138 4.99 -8.65 3.40
C ASN A 138 5.67 -7.37 3.90
N ILE A 139 6.99 -7.29 3.74
CA ILE A 139 7.77 -6.07 4.05
C ILE A 139 7.24 -4.88 3.26
N ARG A 140 7.00 -5.03 1.95
CA ARG A 140 6.43 -3.95 1.11
C ARG A 140 5.05 -3.53 1.59
N ILE A 141 4.15 -4.47 1.86
CA ILE A 141 2.79 -4.16 2.36
C ILE A 141 2.89 -3.38 3.67
N LYS A 142 3.69 -3.86 4.64
CA LYS A 142 3.86 -3.17 5.93
C LYS A 142 4.43 -1.77 5.77
N MET A 143 5.41 -1.59 4.89
CA MET A 143 5.92 -0.26 4.55
C MET A 143 4.79 0.66 4.07
N GLU A 144 4.02 0.24 3.07
CA GLU A 144 2.97 1.09 2.51
C GLU A 144 1.83 1.35 3.51
N THR A 145 1.51 0.38 4.38
CA THR A 145 0.58 0.57 5.50
C THR A 145 1.07 1.64 6.47
N ILE A 146 2.33 1.54 6.92
CA ILE A 146 2.94 2.52 7.84
C ILE A 146 2.93 3.91 7.21
N LEU A 147 3.32 4.02 5.94
CA LEU A 147 3.30 5.32 5.24
C LEU A 147 1.89 5.89 5.14
N SER A 148 0.92 5.06 4.77
CA SER A 148 -0.46 5.51 4.64
C SER A 148 -1.00 6.03 5.98
N ARG A 149 -0.81 5.28 7.06
CA ARG A 149 -1.23 5.69 8.41
C ARG A 149 -0.49 6.94 8.87
N TYR A 150 0.82 7.01 8.64
CA TYR A 150 1.63 8.19 8.95
C TYR A 150 1.09 9.45 8.28
N MET A 151 0.72 9.39 7.00
CA MET A 151 0.19 10.55 6.28
C MET A 151 -1.18 10.99 6.81
N VAL A 152 -2.04 10.05 7.22
CA VAL A 152 -3.30 10.35 7.90
C VAL A 152 -3.04 11.11 9.21
N TYR A 153 -2.09 10.64 10.03
CA TYR A 153 -1.70 11.35 11.25
C TYR A 153 -1.12 12.73 10.96
N ALA A 154 -0.25 12.86 9.95
CA ALA A 154 0.33 14.14 9.57
C ALA A 154 -0.75 15.15 9.15
N ASN A 155 -1.75 14.74 8.36
CA ASN A 155 -2.90 15.58 8.02
C ASN A 155 -3.70 15.99 9.25
N SER A 156 -3.85 15.11 10.24
CA SER A 156 -4.53 15.46 11.49
C SER A 156 -3.81 16.56 12.29
N THR A 157 -2.48 16.65 12.20
CA THR A 157 -1.72 17.75 12.83
C THR A 157 -1.91 19.10 12.16
N THR A 158 -2.43 19.12 10.92
CA THR A 158 -2.65 20.34 10.13
C THR A 158 -4.14 20.70 9.98
N GLY A 159 -5.02 20.07 10.76
CA GLY A 159 -6.47 20.35 10.75
C GLY A 159 -7.31 19.39 9.91
N GLY A 160 -6.73 18.32 9.36
CA GLY A 160 -7.46 17.20 8.80
C GLY A 160 -8.14 16.35 9.88
N TYR A 161 -9.23 15.67 9.53
CA TYR A 161 -9.90 14.73 10.43
C TYR A 161 -9.87 13.34 9.82
N GLY A 162 -8.69 12.72 9.81
CA GLY A 162 -8.52 11.37 9.33
C GLY A 162 -8.74 10.31 10.41
N VAL A 163 -9.20 9.12 10.01
CA VAL A 163 -9.28 7.95 10.89
C VAL A 163 -8.19 6.98 10.47
N SER A 164 -7.14 6.83 11.27
CA SER A 164 -6.15 5.77 11.05
C SER A 164 -6.74 4.44 11.48
N TYR A 165 -6.88 3.50 10.55
CA TYR A 165 -7.26 2.12 10.83
C TYR A 165 -6.01 1.26 11.08
N GLY A 166 -5.99 0.53 12.18
CA GLY A 166 -4.95 -0.45 12.51
C GLY A 166 -5.19 -1.03 13.89
N GLU A 167 -5.16 -2.36 14.02
CA GLU A 167 -5.32 -3.04 15.30
C GLU A 167 -4.09 -2.80 16.20
N THR A 168 -2.92 -2.68 15.58
CA THR A 168 -1.65 -2.39 16.24
C THR A 168 -1.37 -0.89 16.22
N PRO A 169 -0.90 -0.28 17.32
CA PRO A 169 -0.39 1.10 17.32
C PRO A 169 0.68 1.31 16.24
N LEU A 170 0.69 2.49 15.61
CA LEU A 170 1.61 2.78 14.51
C LEU A 170 3.08 2.71 14.96
N GLU A 171 3.37 3.15 16.18
CA GLU A 171 4.70 3.09 16.80
C GLU A 171 5.19 1.64 16.89
N GLU A 172 4.30 0.74 17.29
CA GLU A 172 4.63 -0.68 17.41
C GLU A 172 4.87 -1.29 16.02
N GLU A 173 4.07 -0.96 15.01
CA GLU A 173 4.33 -1.39 13.62
C GLU A 173 5.68 -0.90 13.08
N ILE A 174 6.06 0.35 13.40
CA ILE A 174 7.36 0.92 13.01
C ILE A 174 8.51 0.13 13.65
N MET A 175 8.38 -0.24 14.93
CA MET A 175 9.39 -1.02 15.64
C MET A 175 9.47 -2.46 15.12
N THR A 176 8.34 -3.12 14.92
CA THR A 176 8.28 -4.48 14.36
C THR A 176 8.90 -4.53 12.96
N MET A 177 8.66 -3.52 12.12
CA MET A 177 9.22 -3.46 10.78
C MET A 177 10.75 -3.49 10.76
N LYS A 178 11.40 -2.83 11.73
CA LYS A 178 12.86 -2.85 11.88
C LYS A 178 13.38 -4.24 12.21
N GLN A 179 12.68 -4.96 13.09
CA GLN A 179 13.03 -6.34 13.43
C GLN A 179 12.93 -7.23 12.19
N GLU A 180 11.82 -7.17 11.46
CA GLU A 180 11.60 -7.99 10.27
C GLU A 180 12.59 -7.69 9.14
N LEU A 181 12.97 -6.43 8.94
CA LEU A 181 14.04 -6.07 8.01
C LEU A 181 15.40 -6.59 8.45
N THR A 182 15.67 -6.61 9.76
CA THR A 182 16.92 -7.15 10.30
C THR A 182 17.00 -8.65 10.03
N GLU A 183 15.92 -9.39 10.28
CA GLU A 183 15.80 -10.81 9.99
C GLU A 183 15.91 -11.08 8.47
N LEU A 184 15.25 -10.28 7.64
CA LEU A 184 15.35 -10.38 6.19
C LEU A 184 16.80 -10.22 5.71
N VAL A 185 17.55 -9.26 6.25
CA VAL A 185 18.94 -9.01 5.86
C VAL A 185 19.88 -10.16 6.28
N GLN A 186 19.55 -10.90 7.35
CA GLN A 186 20.31 -12.09 7.74
C GLN A 186 20.19 -13.19 6.69
N THR A 187 19.00 -13.37 6.09
CA THR A 187 18.76 -14.39 5.07
C THR A 187 19.05 -13.90 3.64
N GLU A 188 18.86 -12.61 3.38
CA GLU A 188 18.97 -11.98 2.07
C GLU A 188 19.78 -10.67 2.15
N PRO A 189 21.14 -10.77 2.16
CA PRO A 189 22.02 -9.62 2.38
C PRO A 189 21.87 -8.48 1.37
N LYS A 190 21.27 -8.74 0.20
CA LYS A 190 20.95 -7.73 -0.82
C LYS A 190 20.08 -6.58 -0.27
N TYR A 191 19.26 -6.83 0.75
CA TYR A 191 18.42 -5.80 1.37
C TYR A 191 19.11 -4.96 2.44
N ARG A 192 20.43 -5.10 2.68
CA ARG A 192 21.14 -4.30 3.70
C ARG A 192 20.96 -2.80 3.52
N SER A 193 20.93 -2.32 2.27
CA SER A 193 20.71 -0.91 1.97
C SER A 193 19.29 -0.46 2.33
N LEU A 194 18.29 -1.35 2.21
CA LEU A 194 16.90 -1.08 2.59
C LEU A 194 16.80 -0.86 4.11
N LEU A 195 17.40 -1.76 4.91
CA LEU A 195 17.48 -1.60 6.37
C LEU A 195 18.16 -0.30 6.79
N LYS A 196 19.24 0.11 6.11
CA LYS A 196 19.89 1.41 6.37
C LYS A 196 18.94 2.59 6.13
N LYS A 197 18.09 2.52 5.10
CA LYS A 197 17.10 3.56 4.81
C LYS A 197 15.98 3.58 5.84
N TRP A 198 15.52 2.42 6.29
CA TRP A 198 14.56 2.32 7.39
C TRP A 198 15.09 2.97 8.67
N ASN A 199 16.30 2.59 9.10
CA ASN A 199 16.93 3.16 10.30
C ASN A 199 17.12 4.69 10.22
N TYR A 200 17.29 5.23 9.00
CA TYR A 200 17.40 6.68 8.81
C TYR A 200 16.06 7.41 9.05
N ILE A 201 14.92 6.81 8.72
CA ILE A 201 13.60 7.44 8.83
C ILE A 201 12.81 7.05 10.07
N GLU A 202 13.22 6.02 10.81
CA GLU A 202 12.52 5.50 11.99
C GLU A 202 12.19 6.63 12.99
N SER A 203 13.19 7.42 13.39
CA SER A 203 12.98 8.52 14.34
C SER A 203 12.08 9.62 13.77
N THR A 204 12.10 9.83 12.46
CA THR A 204 11.26 10.82 11.77
C THR A 204 9.80 10.36 11.73
N LEU A 205 9.57 9.06 11.52
CA LEU A 205 8.23 8.47 11.58
C LEU A 205 7.64 8.63 12.99
N LEU A 206 8.42 8.37 14.04
CA LEU A 206 7.96 8.43 15.43
C LEU A 206 7.74 9.87 15.96
N ALA A 207 8.30 10.88 15.28
CA ALA A 207 8.21 12.25 15.74
C ALA A 207 6.88 12.94 15.40
N TYR A 208 6.14 12.49 14.37
CA TYR A 208 4.82 12.93 13.87
C TYR A 208 4.50 14.44 13.69
N ASN A 209 5.23 15.36 14.33
CA ASN A 209 4.79 16.72 14.61
C ASN A 209 5.65 17.81 13.93
N SER A 210 6.47 17.43 12.95
CA SER A 210 7.33 18.37 12.23
C SER A 210 6.85 18.57 10.80
N ASN A 211 6.66 19.83 10.39
CA ASN A 211 6.24 20.19 9.03
C ASN A 211 7.19 19.71 7.93
N ILE A 212 8.46 19.41 8.25
CA ILE A 212 9.45 18.90 7.31
C ILE A 212 9.40 17.36 7.21
N ALA A 213 8.92 16.68 8.26
CA ALA A 213 8.97 15.23 8.35
C ALA A 213 8.22 14.51 7.20
N PRO A 214 7.02 14.94 6.77
CA PRO A 214 6.33 14.29 5.65
C PRO A 214 7.12 14.33 4.34
N PHE A 215 7.87 15.40 4.07
CA PHE A 215 8.74 15.46 2.88
C PHE A 215 9.85 14.41 2.92
N VAL A 216 10.53 14.29 4.07
CA VAL A 216 11.64 13.34 4.26
C VAL A 216 11.14 11.90 4.18
N VAL A 217 10.00 11.63 4.83
CA VAL A 217 9.35 10.31 4.83
C VAL A 217 8.96 9.92 3.40
N LEU A 218 8.16 10.72 2.70
CA LEU A 218 7.72 10.41 1.34
C LEU A 218 8.89 10.21 0.36
N HIS A 219 9.91 11.07 0.42
CA HIS A 219 11.09 10.92 -0.43
C HIS A 219 11.85 9.61 -0.14
N THR A 220 11.98 9.25 1.14
CA THR A 220 12.71 8.04 1.51
C THR A 220 11.93 6.79 1.13
N PHE A 221 10.61 6.77 1.29
CA PHE A 221 9.76 5.68 0.81
C PHE A 221 9.88 5.48 -0.71
N ASP A 222 9.92 6.54 -1.52
CA ASP A 222 10.17 6.42 -2.96
C ASP A 222 11.53 5.77 -3.28
N ARG A 223 12.56 6.09 -2.50
CA ARG A 223 13.88 5.46 -2.64
C ARG A 223 13.83 4.00 -2.28
N MET A 224 13.16 3.65 -1.18
CA MET A 224 13.01 2.26 -0.74
C MET A 224 12.24 1.43 -1.77
N ARG A 225 11.14 1.93 -2.33
CA ARG A 225 10.39 1.29 -3.42
C ARG A 225 11.29 0.98 -4.62
N LYS A 226 12.10 1.95 -5.05
CA LYS A 226 13.06 1.76 -6.17
C LYS A 226 14.13 0.71 -5.88
N MET A 227 14.60 0.65 -4.64
CA MET A 227 15.57 -0.36 -4.23
C MET A 227 14.97 -1.76 -4.29
N ILE A 228 13.76 -1.93 -3.76
CA ILE A 228 13.06 -3.21 -3.80
C ILE A 228 12.80 -3.65 -5.24
N ALA A 229 12.36 -2.73 -6.11
CA ALA A 229 12.13 -3.02 -7.53
C ALA A 229 13.41 -3.33 -8.35
N SER A 230 14.61 -3.10 -7.77
CA SER A 230 15.89 -3.34 -8.44
C SER A 230 16.55 -4.68 -8.08
N TYR A 231 15.93 -5.46 -7.19
CA TYR A 231 16.44 -6.73 -6.67
C TYR A 231 15.64 -7.94 -7.13
#